data_AF-A0A268TZS6-F1
#
_entry.id   AF-A0A268TZS6-F1
#
_cell.length_a   1.000
_cell.length_b   1.000
_cell.length_c   1.000
_cell.angle_alpha   90.00
_cell.angle_beta   90.00
_cell.angle_gamma   90.00
#
_symmetry.space_group_name_H-M   'P 1'
#
loop_
_entity.id
_entity.type
_entity.pdbx_description
1 polymer ?
#
loop_
_entity_poly.entity_id
_entity_poly.type
_entity_poly.pdbx_seq_one_letter_code
_entity_poly.pdbx_strand_id
1 'polypeptide(L)'
;MDTNAILLNLSGKLPKDSIALGILKEKLDKLSDKQRDEFYQKVIMARLKSPSLIFWVGSFLFGSLGVGRFMVGDILLGIIRLALSIVFIVLTLVDKTNLENYNFMLTSSDASVGGMLLWAIKAWWFIDLFLVGKRARDLNMKKCLELL
;
A
#
# COMPACT_ATOMS: atom_id res chain seq x y z
N MET A 1 -12.61 -18.23 -22.42
CA MET A 1 -12.94 -18.23 -20.97
C MET A 1 -14.09 -17.24 -20.73
N ASP A 2 -15.03 -17.51 -19.82
CA ASP A 2 -16.15 -16.59 -19.57
C ASP A 2 -15.74 -15.40 -18.71
N THR A 3 -16.46 -14.27 -18.83
CA THR A 3 -16.15 -13.04 -18.08
C THR A 3 -16.17 -13.26 -16.57
N ASN A 4 -17.13 -14.06 -16.08
CA ASN A 4 -17.29 -14.29 -14.64
C ASN A 4 -16.12 -15.07 -14.04
N ALA A 5 -15.58 -16.10 -14.72
CA ALA A 5 -14.39 -16.79 -14.24
C ALA A 5 -13.17 -15.87 -14.22
N ILE A 6 -13.01 -14.99 -15.23
CA ILE A 6 -11.91 -14.02 -15.25
C ILE A 6 -12.02 -13.08 -14.03
N LEU A 7 -13.20 -12.50 -13.79
CA LEU A 7 -13.43 -11.59 -12.67
C LEU A 7 -13.24 -12.29 -11.32
N LEU A 8 -13.68 -13.55 -11.18
CA LEU A 8 -13.51 -14.32 -9.96
C LEU A 8 -12.03 -14.56 -9.65
N ASN A 9 -11.22 -14.92 -10.65
CA ASN A 9 -9.77 -15.09 -10.49
C ASN A 9 -9.03 -13.78 -10.14
N LEU A 10 -9.56 -12.63 -10.56
CA LEU A 10 -8.97 -11.32 -10.29
C LEU A 10 -9.55 -10.63 -9.05
N SER A 11 -10.63 -11.14 -8.47
CA SER A 11 -11.41 -10.51 -7.40
C SER A 11 -10.58 -10.08 -6.18
N GLY A 12 -9.59 -10.89 -5.78
CA GLY A 12 -8.70 -10.57 -4.66
C GLY A 12 -7.71 -9.43 -4.94
N LYS A 13 -7.52 -9.06 -6.21
CA LYS A 13 -6.56 -8.05 -6.67
C LYS A 13 -7.21 -6.74 -7.14
N LEU A 14 -8.51 -6.76 -7.39
CA LEU A 14 -9.29 -5.64 -7.91
C LEU A 14 -9.98 -4.85 -6.78
N PRO A 15 -10.39 -3.60 -7.04
CA PRO A 15 -11.21 -2.83 -6.11
C PRO A 15 -12.56 -3.52 -5.91
N LYS A 16 -13.13 -3.36 -4.71
CA LYS A 16 -14.47 -3.87 -4.35
C LYS A 16 -15.60 -2.91 -4.75
N ASP A 17 -15.24 -1.89 -5.51
CA ASP A 17 -16.14 -0.87 -6.06
C ASP A 17 -16.98 -1.49 -7.19
N SER A 18 -18.31 -1.40 -7.06
CA SER A 18 -19.28 -1.95 -8.02
C SER A 18 -19.26 -1.25 -9.38
N ILE A 19 -18.89 0.03 -9.44
CA ILE A 19 -18.84 0.84 -10.66
C ILE A 19 -17.62 0.41 -11.49
N ALA A 20 -16.42 0.42 -10.90
CA ALA A 20 -15.20 0.02 -11.62
C ALA A 20 -15.26 -1.45 -12.09
N LEU A 21 -15.81 -2.34 -11.26
CA LEU A 21 -16.05 -3.74 -11.65
C LEU A 21 -17.10 -3.85 -12.76
N GLY A 22 -18.16 -3.03 -12.72
CA GLY A 22 -19.18 -2.96 -13.76
C GLY A 22 -18.59 -2.55 -15.11
N ILE A 23 -17.75 -1.51 -15.14
CA ILE A 23 -17.07 -1.04 -16.36
C ILE A 23 -16.15 -2.13 -16.93
N LEU A 24 -15.35 -2.78 -16.08
CA LEU A 24 -14.48 -3.87 -16.50
C LEU A 24 -15.28 -5.04 -17.08
N LYS A 25 -16.38 -5.42 -16.42
CA LYS A 25 -17.28 -6.47 -16.88
C LYS A 25 -17.89 -6.14 -18.24
N GLU A 26 -18.45 -4.94 -18.39
CA GLU A 26 -19.05 -4.50 -19.66
C GLU A 26 -18.04 -4.55 -20.82
N LYS A 27 -16.80 -4.11 -20.59
CA LYS A 27 -15.75 -4.19 -21.60
C LYS A 27 -15.37 -5.63 -21.95
N LEU A 28 -15.27 -6.52 -20.96
CA LEU A 28 -15.00 -7.94 -21.17
C LEU A 28 -16.12 -8.66 -21.94
N ASP A 29 -17.37 -8.33 -21.64
CA ASP A 29 -18.55 -8.91 -22.31
C ASP A 29 -18.64 -8.50 -23.79
N LYS A 30 -18.06 -7.35 -24.17
CA LYS A 30 -17.95 -6.91 -25.57
C LYS A 30 -16.87 -7.63 -26.37
N LEU A 31 -15.95 -8.34 -25.71
CA LEU A 31 -14.87 -9.06 -26.38
C LEU A 31 -15.33 -10.46 -26.84
N SER A 32 -14.81 -10.90 -27.98
CA SER A 32 -14.94 -12.30 -28.42
C SER A 32 -14.22 -13.26 -27.46
N ASP A 33 -14.55 -14.55 -27.52
CA ASP A 33 -13.92 -15.55 -26.64
C ASP A 33 -12.39 -15.60 -26.80
N LYS A 34 -11.90 -15.50 -28.05
CA LYS A 34 -10.45 -15.44 -28.34
C LYS A 34 -9.79 -14.21 -27.72
N GLN A 35 -10.41 -13.04 -27.83
CA GLN A 35 -9.89 -11.80 -27.24
C GLN A 35 -9.90 -11.85 -25.71
N ARG A 36 -10.91 -12.49 -25.10
CA ARG A 36 -10.95 -12.70 -23.64
C ARG A 36 -9.82 -13.62 -23.19
N ASP A 37 -9.52 -14.66 -23.95
CA ASP A 37 -8.39 -15.55 -23.65
C ASP A 37 -7.06 -14.81 -23.77
N GLU A 38 -6.86 -14.02 -24.84
CA GLU A 38 -5.67 -13.17 -25.01
C GLU A 38 -5.52 -12.15 -23.88
N PHE A 39 -6.62 -11.49 -23.49
CA PHE A 39 -6.63 -10.57 -22.35
C PHE A 39 -6.19 -11.28 -21.07
N TYR A 40 -6.75 -12.46 -20.79
CA TYR A 40 -6.42 -13.22 -19.59
C TYR A 40 -4.92 -13.57 -19.56
N GLN A 41 -4.35 -13.99 -20.70
CA GLN A 41 -2.90 -14.21 -20.82
C GLN A 41 -2.10 -12.93 -20.54
N LYS A 42 -2.48 -11.80 -21.14
CA LYS A 42 -1.83 -10.49 -20.91
C LYS A 42 -1.88 -10.10 -19.43
N VAL A 43 -3.01 -10.32 -18.74
CA VAL A 43 -3.16 -9.98 -17.31
C VAL A 43 -2.26 -10.84 -16.41
N ILE A 44 -2.13 -12.14 -16.69
CA ILE A 44 -1.22 -13.02 -15.95
C ILE A 44 0.22 -12.55 -16.15
N MET A 45 0.62 -12.27 -17.39
CA MET A 45 1.96 -11.76 -17.73
C MET A 45 2.24 -10.38 -17.12
N ALA A 46 1.21 -9.55 -16.97
CA ALA A 46 1.32 -8.21 -16.41
C ALA A 46 1.63 -8.19 -14.90
N ARG A 47 1.60 -9.33 -14.21
CA ARG A 47 1.94 -9.48 -12.77
C ARG A 47 1.28 -8.40 -11.90
N LEU A 48 -0.06 -8.40 -11.88
CA LEU A 48 -0.83 -7.51 -11.00
C LEU A 48 -0.31 -7.58 -9.56
N LYS A 49 -0.20 -6.42 -8.91
CA LYS A 49 0.24 -6.29 -7.53
C LYS A 49 -0.64 -7.13 -6.62
N SER A 50 -0.08 -7.69 -5.55
CA SER A 50 -0.84 -8.43 -4.53
C SER A 50 -1.22 -7.50 -3.37
N PRO A 51 -2.48 -7.03 -3.25
CA PRO A 51 -2.86 -6.09 -2.19
C PRO A 51 -2.69 -6.69 -0.79
N SER A 52 -2.93 -8.00 -0.64
CA SER A 52 -2.74 -8.70 0.64
C SER A 52 -1.28 -8.73 1.08
N LEU A 53 -0.35 -8.97 0.15
CA LEU A 53 1.09 -8.95 0.46
C LEU A 53 1.55 -7.53 0.81
N ILE A 54 1.08 -6.53 0.06
CA ILE A 54 1.36 -5.12 0.33
C ILE A 54 0.80 -4.69 1.68
N PHE A 55 -0.37 -5.18 2.06
CA PHE A 55 -0.96 -4.92 3.37
C PHE A 55 -0.14 -5.57 4.48
N TRP A 56 0.00 -6.90 4.48
CA TRP A 56 0.64 -7.63 5.59
C TRP A 56 2.13 -7.35 5.70
N VAL A 57 2.87 -7.45 4.61
CA VAL A 57 4.33 -7.30 4.63
C VAL A 57 4.70 -5.83 4.52
N GLY A 58 4.17 -5.14 3.50
CA GLY A 58 4.57 -3.78 3.21
C GLY A 58 4.10 -2.76 4.24
N SER A 59 2.85 -2.86 4.69
CA SER A 59 2.22 -1.81 5.50
C SER A 59 2.12 -2.21 6.97
N PHE A 60 1.79 -3.46 7.30
CA PHE A 60 1.65 -3.90 8.68
C PHE A 60 3.01 -4.18 9.33
N LEU A 61 3.82 -5.10 8.77
CA LEU A 61 5.13 -5.45 9.34
C LEU A 61 6.18 -4.36 9.14
N PHE A 62 6.32 -3.84 7.91
CA PHE A 62 7.38 -2.89 7.55
C PHE A 62 6.86 -1.50 7.17
N GLY A 63 5.60 -1.18 7.50
CA GLY A 63 5.03 0.12 7.13
C GLY A 63 5.61 1.28 7.92
N SER A 64 6.19 1.04 9.10
CA SER A 64 6.95 2.05 9.84
C SER A 64 8.05 2.64 8.94
N LEU A 65 8.78 1.77 8.23
CA LEU A 65 9.85 2.10 7.29
C LEU A 65 9.36 2.58 5.90
N GLY A 66 8.06 2.59 5.64
CA GLY A 66 7.49 3.02 4.37
C GLY A 66 7.49 1.98 3.25
N VAL A 67 7.74 0.69 3.54
CA VAL A 67 7.82 -0.38 2.52
C VAL A 67 6.55 -0.46 1.68
N GLY A 68 5.37 -0.37 2.29
CA GLY A 68 4.09 -0.38 1.58
C GLY A 68 4.00 0.68 0.47
N ARG A 69 4.52 1.89 0.73
CA ARG A 69 4.55 3.00 -0.25
C ARG A 69 5.47 2.70 -1.43
N PHE A 70 6.66 2.15 -1.17
CA PHE A 70 7.55 1.68 -2.23
C PHE A 70 6.91 0.59 -3.08
N MET A 71 6.20 -0.35 -2.46
CA MET A 71 5.54 -1.45 -3.17
C MET A 71 4.40 -0.99 -4.09
N VAL A 72 3.70 0.10 -3.76
CA VAL A 72 2.69 0.69 -4.66
C VAL A 72 3.30 1.64 -5.68
N GLY A 73 4.56 2.06 -5.50
CA GLY A 73 5.27 2.97 -6.39
C GLY A 73 5.22 4.45 -5.97
N ASP A 74 4.72 4.74 -4.77
CA ASP A 74 4.73 6.10 -4.19
C ASP A 74 6.11 6.38 -3.57
N ILE A 75 7.16 6.41 -4.42
CA ILE A 75 8.56 6.42 -4.00
C ILE A 75 8.88 7.61 -3.09
N LEU A 76 8.42 8.82 -3.44
CA LEU A 76 8.69 10.03 -2.65
C LEU A 76 8.15 9.92 -1.22
N LEU A 77 6.90 9.47 -1.05
CA LEU A 77 6.31 9.26 0.27
C LEU A 77 7.01 8.14 1.03
N GLY A 78 7.46 7.10 0.33
CA GLY A 78 8.32 6.06 0.90
C GLY A 78 9.64 6.62 1.44
N ILE A 79 10.32 7.49 0.69
CA ILE A 79 11.58 8.13 1.11
C ILE A 79 11.36 9.01 2.33
N ILE A 80 10.32 9.86 2.31
CA ILE A 80 9.98 10.71 3.46
C ILE A 80 9.75 9.86 4.71
N ARG A 81 9.02 8.75 4.57
CA ARG A 81 8.72 7.83 5.67
C ARG A 81 9.98 7.14 6.20
N LEU A 82 10.85 6.69 5.30
CA LEU A 82 12.11 6.05 5.66
C LEU A 82 13.03 7.03 6.39
N ALA A 83 13.17 8.27 5.89
CA ALA A 83 13.97 9.31 6.53
C ALA A 83 13.47 9.63 7.95
N LEU A 84 12.16 9.81 8.13
CA LEU A 84 11.55 10.02 9.45
C LEU A 84 11.84 8.84 10.41
N SER A 85 11.80 7.61 9.90
CA SER A 85 12.08 6.41 10.69
C SER A 85 13.56 6.34 11.11
N ILE A 86 14.48 6.67 10.21
CA ILE A 86 15.92 6.70 10.50
C ILE A 86 16.22 7.78 11.55
N VAL A 87 15.67 9.00 11.37
CA VAL A 87 15.83 10.09 12.34
C VAL A 87 15.30 9.66 13.72
N PHE A 88 14.13 9.05 13.78
CA PHE A 88 13.59 8.52 15.04
C PHE A 88 14.50 7.47 15.69
N ILE A 89 15.01 6.51 14.91
CA ILE A 89 15.94 5.48 15.42
C ILE A 89 17.22 6.14 15.97
N VAL A 90 17.85 7.03 15.21
CA VAL A 90 19.08 7.73 15.62
C VAL A 90 18.86 8.51 16.92
N LEU A 91 17.76 9.28 17.03
CA LEU A 91 17.43 10.01 18.25
C LEU A 91 17.30 9.07 19.46
N THR A 92 16.55 7.97 19.31
CA THR A 92 16.38 7.00 20.41
C THR A 92 17.66 6.27 20.81
N LEU A 93 18.61 6.09 19.89
CA LEU A 93 19.90 5.46 20.17
C LEU A 93 20.86 6.43 20.88
N VAL A 94 20.92 7.68 20.44
CA VAL A 94 21.74 8.74 21.08
C VAL A 94 21.29 8.96 22.53
N ASP A 95 19.98 8.98 22.78
CA ASP A 95 19.41 9.11 24.13
C ASP A 95 19.88 8.00 25.08
N LYS A 96 19.93 6.73 24.60
CA LYS A 96 20.34 5.58 25.43
C LYS A 96 21.81 5.62 25.85
N THR A 97 22.66 6.30 25.09
CA THR A 97 24.10 6.41 25.39
C THR A 97 24.43 7.54 26.37
N ASN A 98 23.55 8.52 26.53
CA ASN A 98 23.70 9.63 27.48
C ASN A 98 23.00 9.29 28.81
N LEU A 99 23.58 8.34 29.54
CA LEU A 99 23.11 7.89 30.85
C LEU A 99 23.40 8.94 31.93
N GLU A 100 22.66 10.07 31.93
CA GLU A 100 22.31 10.82 33.16
C GLU A 100 21.40 12.05 32.97
N ASN A 101 21.09 12.55 31.75
CA ASN A 101 20.39 13.84 31.64
C ASN A 101 19.18 13.97 30.69
N TYR A 102 18.63 12.91 30.10
CA TYR A 102 17.57 13.06 29.09
C TYR A 102 16.39 12.08 29.18
N ASN A 103 16.12 11.49 30.35
CA ASN A 103 14.87 10.74 30.59
C ASN A 103 13.58 11.60 30.41
N PHE A 104 13.71 12.91 30.15
CA PHE A 104 12.63 13.88 30.17
C PHE A 104 12.03 14.25 28.79
N MET A 105 12.74 14.08 27.67
CA MET A 105 12.29 14.73 26.41
C MET A 105 11.55 13.82 25.42
N LEU A 106 11.71 12.49 25.49
CA LEU A 106 10.96 11.56 24.62
C LEU A 106 9.92 10.69 25.35
N THR A 107 10.00 10.61 26.69
CA THR A 107 9.20 9.67 27.51
C THR A 107 8.29 10.32 28.55
N SER A 108 8.47 11.61 28.90
CA SER A 108 7.59 12.27 29.86
C SER A 108 6.74 13.36 29.21
N SER A 109 5.43 13.09 29.21
CA SER A 109 4.32 13.89 28.71
C SER A 109 4.01 13.73 27.22
N ASP A 110 2.83 13.16 26.96
CA ASP A 110 2.11 13.19 25.68
C ASP A 110 1.82 14.62 25.18
N ALA A 111 2.18 15.66 25.96
CA ALA A 111 1.98 17.07 25.68
C ALA A 111 3.25 17.80 25.17
N SER A 112 4.41 17.15 25.12
CA SER A 112 5.62 17.74 24.51
C SER A 112 5.55 17.69 22.98
N VAL A 113 6.23 18.62 22.31
CA VAL A 113 6.32 18.67 20.83
C VAL A 113 6.84 17.34 20.25
N GLY A 114 7.76 16.68 20.97
CA GLY A 114 8.28 15.36 20.61
C GLY A 114 7.21 14.27 20.67
N GLY A 115 6.40 14.24 21.74
CA GLY A 115 5.29 13.29 21.89
C GLY A 115 4.24 13.44 20.78
N MET A 116 3.86 14.67 20.43
CA MET A 116 2.90 14.95 19.35
C MET A 116 3.38 14.45 17.99
N LEU A 117 4.67 14.61 17.68
CA LEU A 117 5.25 14.12 16.43
C LEU A 117 5.17 12.58 16.33
N LEU A 118 5.40 11.86 17.44
CA LEU A 118 5.29 10.40 17.46
C LEU A 118 3.86 9.91 17.24
N TRP A 119 2.88 10.59 17.86
CA TRP A 119 1.47 10.32 17.62
C TRP A 119 1.08 10.57 16.16
N ALA A 120 1.58 11.65 15.55
CA ALA A 120 1.36 11.92 14.13
C ALA A 120 1.98 10.84 13.22
N ILE A 121 3.20 10.37 13.52
CA ILE A 121 3.86 9.29 12.76
C ILE A 121 3.07 7.98 12.86
N LYS A 122 2.56 7.64 14.05
CA LYS A 122 1.71 6.46 14.28
C LYS A 122 0.35 6.59 13.57
N ALA A 123 -0.29 7.75 13.65
CA ALA A 123 -1.54 8.02 12.95
C ALA A 123 -1.37 7.89 11.43
N TRP A 124 -0.28 8.43 10.88
CA TRP A 124 0.05 8.27 9.47
C TRP A 124 0.27 6.79 9.11
N TRP A 125 1.03 6.02 9.90
CA TRP A 125 1.17 4.57 9.65
C TRP A 125 -0.19 3.86 9.61
N PHE A 126 -1.07 4.18 10.57
CA PHE A 126 -2.40 3.58 10.64
C PHE A 126 -3.26 3.92 9.42
N ILE A 127 -3.23 5.17 8.96
CA ILE A 127 -3.91 5.60 7.73
C ILE A 127 -3.35 4.85 6.51
N ASP A 128 -2.04 4.67 6.45
CA ASP A 128 -1.35 3.97 5.35
C ASP A 128 -1.78 2.51 5.22
N LEU A 129 -2.13 1.83 6.33
CA LEU A 129 -2.67 0.46 6.30
C LEU A 129 -3.88 0.34 5.35
N PHE A 130 -4.73 1.36 5.27
CA PHE A 130 -5.90 1.36 4.41
C PHE A 130 -5.62 1.95 3.03
N LEU A 131 -4.89 3.07 2.97
CA LEU A 131 -4.65 3.80 1.73
C LEU A 131 -3.79 3.00 0.74
N VAL A 132 -2.74 2.33 1.21
CA VAL A 132 -1.80 1.61 0.35
C VAL A 132 -2.50 0.39 -0.28
N GLY A 133 -3.30 -0.34 0.48
CA GLY A 133 -4.09 -1.47 -0.03
C GLY A 133 -5.11 -1.04 -1.08
N LYS A 134 -5.80 0.09 -0.87
CA LYS A 134 -6.71 0.69 -1.86
C LYS A 134 -5.96 1.08 -3.12
N ARG A 135 -4.84 1.82 -2.98
CA ARG A 135 -4.00 2.26 -4.10
C ARG A 135 -3.50 1.10 -4.96
N ALA A 136 -3.10 -0.01 -4.33
CA ALA A 136 -2.67 -1.21 -5.06
C ALA A 136 -3.78 -1.79 -5.96
N ARG A 137 -5.03 -1.82 -5.47
CA ARG A 137 -6.19 -2.29 -6.23
C ARG A 137 -6.54 -1.35 -7.37
N ASP A 138 -6.49 -0.05 -7.15
CA ASP A 138 -6.77 0.97 -8.18
C ASP A 138 -5.73 0.88 -9.33
N LEU A 139 -4.45 0.70 -9.00
CA LEU A 139 -3.40 0.49 -9.99
C LEU A 139 -3.61 -0.78 -10.81
N ASN A 140 -4.03 -1.87 -10.17
CA ASN A 140 -4.35 -3.12 -10.87
C ASN A 140 -5.54 -2.94 -11.82
N MET A 141 -6.59 -2.25 -11.38
CA MET A 141 -7.76 -1.97 -12.22
C MET A 141 -7.36 -1.13 -13.45
N LYS A 142 -6.58 -0.06 -13.26
CA LYS A 142 -6.06 0.74 -14.38
C LYS A 142 -5.31 -0.13 -15.38
N LYS A 143 -4.42 -1.00 -14.87
CA LYS A 143 -3.64 -1.91 -15.72
C LYS A 143 -4.53 -2.91 -16.47
N CYS A 144 -5.57 -3.45 -15.83
CA CYS A 144 -6.54 -4.29 -16.54
C CYS A 144 -7.24 -3.52 -17.66
N LEU A 145 -7.67 -2.29 -17.40
CA LEU A 145 -8.34 -1.46 -18.42
C LEU A 145 -7.42 -1.06 -19.59
N GLU A 146 -6.12 -0.93 -19.36
CA GLU A 146 -5.09 -0.65 -20.39
C GLU A 146 -4.79 -1.89 -21.27
N LEU A 147 -5.11 -3.10 -20.79
CA LEU A 147 -4.83 -4.35 -21.51
C LEU A 147 -6.01 -4.86 -22.35
N LEU A 148 -7.19 -4.26 -22.20
CA LEU A 148 -8.39 -4.49 -23.01
C LEU A 148 -8.30 -3.72 -24.32
#